data_AF-A0A812YUK2-F1
#
_entry.id   AF-A0A812YUK2-F1
#
_cell.length_a   1.000
_cell.length_b   1.000
_cell.length_c   1.000
_cell.angle_alpha   90.00
_cell.angle_beta   90.00
_cell.angle_gamma   90.00
#
_symmetry.space_group_name_H-M   'P 1'
#
loop_
_entity.id
_entity.type
_entity.pdbx_description
1 polymer ?
#
loop_
_entity_poly.entity_id
_entity_poly.type
_entity_poly.pdbx_seq_one_letter_code
_entity_poly.pdbx_strand_id
1 'polypeptide(L)'
;MRSLLLVLIAWGAEALPEFPESWGSPPMIMTMDYVPLAGGYGHGSSSLSMWIYGKIQEDLAQGRPQYPPAFGPPPKMQTRDLRVLPFGYGHGSGTMVTWLEKRAKEVFQESAREFEPMEQVLQKRAKKSLRSSEFVQ
;
A
#
# COMPACT_ATOMS: atom_id res chain seq x y z
N MET A 1 2.31 51.63 -13.62
CA MET A 1 3.36 50.76 -13.06
C MET A 1 2.76 49.37 -12.94
N ARG A 2 3.37 48.35 -13.57
CA ARG A 2 2.85 46.98 -13.62
C ARG A 2 3.05 46.31 -12.26
N SER A 3 1.98 46.10 -11.50
CA SER A 3 2.02 45.26 -10.29
C SER A 3 2.33 43.82 -10.69
N LEU A 4 3.53 43.37 -10.37
CA LEU A 4 3.93 41.97 -10.43
C LEU A 4 3.19 41.21 -9.33
N LEU A 5 2.26 40.35 -9.74
CA LEU A 5 1.65 39.33 -8.90
C LEU A 5 2.72 38.24 -8.67
N LEU A 6 3.30 38.19 -7.47
CA LEU A 6 4.15 37.07 -7.04
C LEU A 6 3.24 35.89 -6.69
N VAL A 7 3.02 34.99 -7.65
CA VAL A 7 2.47 33.66 -7.37
C VAL A 7 3.62 32.79 -6.86
N LEU A 8 3.69 32.63 -5.54
CA LEU A 8 4.55 31.61 -4.92
C LEU A 8 3.86 30.26 -5.11
N ILE A 9 4.32 29.49 -6.10
CA ILE A 9 3.96 28.08 -6.25
C ILE A 9 4.73 27.32 -5.16
N ALA A 10 4.06 27.00 -4.06
CA ALA A 10 4.57 26.05 -3.07
C ALA A 10 4.57 24.65 -3.72
N TRP A 11 5.74 24.18 -4.13
CA TRP A 11 5.93 22.83 -4.63
C TRP A 11 5.92 21.88 -3.43
N GLY A 12 4.87 21.07 -3.32
CA GLY A 12 4.59 20.26 -2.13
C GLY A 12 5.67 19.20 -1.88
N ALA A 13 6.26 19.23 -0.68
CA ALA A 13 6.78 18.01 -0.08
C ALA A 13 5.56 17.13 0.21
N GLU A 14 5.38 16.06 -0.54
CA GLU A 14 4.27 15.12 -0.32
C GLU A 14 4.47 14.49 1.07
N ALA A 15 3.66 14.91 2.04
CA ALA A 15 3.69 14.34 3.37
C ALA A 15 3.28 12.87 3.29
N LEU A 16 3.96 12.00 4.05
CA LEU A 16 3.56 10.59 4.14
C LEU A 16 2.10 10.47 4.56
N PRO A 17 1.35 9.49 4.02
CA PRO A 17 -0.01 9.27 4.45
C PRO A 17 -0.06 8.91 5.94
N GLU A 18 -1.19 9.22 6.58
CA GLU A 18 -1.40 8.83 7.97
C GLU A 18 -1.54 7.30 8.07
N PHE A 19 -0.78 6.72 9.00
CA PHE A 19 -0.85 5.29 9.33
C PHE A 19 -1.63 5.10 10.64
N PRO A 20 -2.19 3.90 10.90
CA PRO A 20 -2.75 3.57 12.20
C PRO A 20 -1.76 3.86 13.32
N GLU A 21 -2.22 4.54 14.37
CA GLU A 21 -1.39 4.97 15.50
C GLU A 21 -0.63 3.80 16.14
N SER A 22 -1.28 2.63 16.20
CA SER A 22 -0.72 1.40 16.76
C SER A 22 0.48 0.84 15.98
N TRP A 23 0.68 1.23 14.71
CA TRP A 23 1.82 0.77 13.91
C TRP A 23 3.12 1.51 14.25
N GLY A 24 3.03 2.65 14.93
CA GLY A 24 4.17 3.51 15.25
C GLY A 24 4.73 4.24 14.03
N SER A 25 5.99 4.68 14.13
CA SER A 25 6.62 5.46 13.07
C SER A 25 7.10 4.58 11.90
N PRO A 26 6.93 5.04 10.64
CA PRO A 26 7.50 4.38 9.48
C PRO A 26 9.05 4.47 9.49
N PRO A 27 9.76 3.66 8.69
CA PRO A 27 11.22 3.68 8.67
C PRO A 27 11.76 5.03 8.20
N MET A 28 12.75 5.57 8.91
CA MET A 28 13.32 6.90 8.61
C MET A 28 14.20 6.89 7.35
N ILE A 29 14.85 5.77 7.06
CA ILE A 29 15.71 5.60 5.88
C ILE A 29 15.01 4.62 4.94
N MET A 30 14.78 5.07 3.72
CA MET A 30 14.07 4.32 2.70
C MET A 30 14.81 4.37 1.38
N THR A 31 14.49 3.41 0.52
CA THR A 31 14.90 3.40 -0.87
C THR A 31 14.18 4.50 -1.68
N MET A 32 14.79 4.95 -2.77
CA MET A 32 14.23 5.98 -3.65
C MET A 32 13.39 5.41 -4.81
N ASP A 33 13.09 4.11 -4.78
CA ASP A 33 12.23 3.49 -5.77
C ASP A 33 10.77 3.93 -5.60
N TYR A 34 9.98 3.79 -6.66
CA TYR A 34 8.59 4.20 -6.69
C TYR A 34 7.74 3.01 -7.13
N VAL A 35 7.04 2.42 -6.17
CA VAL A 35 6.22 1.22 -6.34
C VAL A 35 4.86 1.39 -5.68
N PRO A 36 3.83 0.65 -6.11
CA PRO A 36 2.57 0.56 -5.38
C PRO A 36 2.80 0.09 -3.95
N LEU A 37 2.22 0.80 -2.98
CA LEU A 37 2.29 0.47 -1.56
C LEU A 37 1.22 -0.56 -1.20
N ALA A 38 1.59 -1.47 -0.28
CA ALA A 38 0.60 -2.28 0.43
C ALA A 38 -0.43 -1.40 1.16
N GLY A 39 -1.58 -1.96 1.53
CA GLY A 39 -2.65 -1.24 2.22
C GLY A 39 -3.47 -0.27 1.34
N GLY A 40 -3.08 -0.04 0.09
CA GLY A 40 -3.78 0.86 -0.82
C GLY A 40 -3.44 2.33 -0.58
N TYR A 41 -2.25 2.60 -0.04
CA TYR A 41 -1.74 3.95 0.29
C TYR A 41 -1.21 4.75 -0.92
N GLY A 42 -1.46 4.30 -2.14
CA GLY A 42 -0.83 4.90 -3.33
C GLY A 42 0.54 4.29 -3.58
N HIS A 43 1.52 5.14 -3.84
CA HIS A 43 2.85 4.73 -4.25
C HIS A 43 3.94 5.31 -3.33
N GLY A 44 5.09 4.65 -3.29
CA GLY A 44 6.24 5.09 -2.50
C GLY A 44 7.39 4.09 -2.59
N SER A 45 8.27 4.10 -1.60
CA SER A 45 9.43 3.21 -1.58
C SER A 45 9.04 1.75 -1.32
N SER A 46 9.78 0.80 -1.89
CA SER A 46 9.56 -0.62 -1.56
C SER A 46 9.85 -0.91 -0.09
N SER A 47 10.78 -0.18 0.52
CA SER A 47 11.05 -0.24 1.97
C SER A 47 9.81 0.13 2.79
N LEU A 48 9.10 1.19 2.39
CA LEU A 48 7.82 1.59 3.00
C LEU A 48 6.75 0.53 2.75
N SER A 49 6.60 0.05 1.52
CA SER A 49 5.61 -0.97 1.19
C SER A 49 5.83 -2.25 2.00
N MET A 50 7.08 -2.65 2.21
CA MET A 50 7.45 -3.82 3.00
C MET A 50 7.07 -3.65 4.46
N TRP A 51 7.31 -2.46 5.03
CA TRP A 51 6.93 -2.13 6.39
C TRP A 51 5.41 -2.13 6.57
N ILE A 52 4.66 -1.46 5.67
CA ILE A 52 3.18 -1.45 5.69
C ILE A 52 2.64 -2.88 5.60
N TYR A 53 3.17 -3.66 4.67
CA TYR A 53 2.75 -5.05 4.50
C TYR A 53 2.99 -5.86 5.79
N GLY A 54 4.17 -5.75 6.39
CA GLY A 54 4.48 -6.41 7.67
C GLY A 54 3.46 -6.08 8.77
N LYS A 55 3.09 -4.80 8.90
CA LYS A 55 2.07 -4.36 9.87
C LYS A 55 0.68 -4.91 9.59
N ILE A 56 0.27 -4.97 8.33
CA ILE A 56 -0.98 -5.62 7.94
C ILE A 56 -0.96 -7.12 8.33
N GLN A 57 0.15 -7.82 8.10
CA GLN A 57 0.27 -9.23 8.47
C GLN A 57 0.23 -9.44 10.00
N GLU A 58 0.87 -8.56 10.78
CA GLU A 58 0.78 -8.56 12.25
C GLU A 58 -0.68 -8.40 12.72
N ASP A 59 -1.40 -7.42 12.17
CA ASP A 59 -2.81 -7.16 12.47
C ASP A 59 -3.72 -8.33 12.08
N LEU A 60 -3.49 -8.93 10.90
CA LEU A 60 -4.23 -10.10 10.44
C LEU A 60 -4.00 -11.31 11.34
N ALA A 61 -2.76 -11.53 11.79
CA ALA A 61 -2.44 -12.60 12.73
C ALA A 61 -3.15 -12.43 14.09
N GLN A 62 -3.44 -11.18 14.47
CA GLN A 62 -4.23 -10.85 15.66
C GLN A 62 -5.75 -10.83 15.41
N GLY A 63 -6.19 -11.04 14.17
CA GLY A 63 -7.60 -10.96 13.77
C GLY A 63 -8.18 -9.54 13.86
N ARG A 64 -7.34 -8.51 13.80
CA ARG A 64 -7.71 -7.10 13.94
C ARG A 64 -7.13 -6.27 12.78
N PRO A 65 -7.54 -6.53 11.53
CA PRO A 65 -7.04 -5.78 10.38
C PRO A 65 -7.31 -4.28 10.55
N GLN A 66 -6.27 -3.46 10.40
CA GLN A 66 -6.38 -2.01 10.35
C GLN A 66 -6.25 -1.52 8.92
N TYR A 67 -7.00 -0.47 8.62
CA TYR A 67 -7.06 0.17 7.31
C TYR A 67 -6.49 1.59 7.40
N PRO A 68 -6.12 2.22 6.27
CA PRO A 68 -5.79 3.63 6.27
C PRO A 68 -6.85 4.44 7.00
N PRO A 69 -6.49 5.26 8.01
CA PRO A 69 -7.45 6.10 8.74
C PRO A 69 -8.32 6.94 7.79
N ALA A 70 -7.73 7.41 6.70
CA ALA A 70 -8.39 8.19 5.66
C ALA A 70 -9.51 7.43 4.90
N PHE A 71 -9.56 6.09 4.94
CA PHE A 71 -10.64 5.31 4.33
C PHE A 71 -11.96 5.40 5.10
N GLY A 72 -11.88 5.80 6.37
CA GLY A 72 -12.99 5.79 7.31
C GLY A 72 -13.39 4.37 7.72
N PRO A 73 -14.56 4.21 8.36
CA PRO A 73 -14.97 2.91 8.88
C PRO A 73 -15.29 1.91 7.75
N PRO A 74 -14.95 0.63 7.91
CA PRO A 74 -15.29 -0.41 6.95
C PRO A 74 -16.81 -0.67 6.93
N PRO A 75 -17.34 -1.28 5.85
CA PRO A 75 -18.75 -1.59 5.72
C PRO A 75 -19.21 -2.56 6.83
N LYS A 76 -20.29 -2.18 7.53
CA LYS A 76 -20.87 -2.98 8.63
C LYS A 76 -21.53 -4.27 8.14
N MET A 77 -22.19 -4.21 6.99
CA MET A 77 -22.80 -5.38 6.35
C MET A 77 -21.82 -5.91 5.31
N GLN A 78 -21.47 -7.18 5.44
CA GLN A 78 -20.58 -7.86 4.53
C GLN A 78 -21.26 -9.09 3.94
N THR A 79 -20.93 -9.37 2.69
CA THR A 79 -21.32 -10.59 2.00
C THR A 79 -20.53 -11.78 2.54
N ARG A 80 -21.10 -12.98 2.46
CA ARG A 80 -20.45 -14.22 2.97
C ARG A 80 -19.58 -14.92 1.92
N ASP A 81 -19.28 -14.25 0.82
CA ASP A 81 -18.36 -14.76 -0.19
C ASP A 81 -16.91 -14.64 0.30
N LEU A 82 -16.06 -15.58 -0.11
CA LEU A 82 -14.64 -15.54 0.19
C LEU A 82 -13.88 -15.21 -1.10
N ARG A 83 -13.19 -14.07 -1.09
CA ARG A 83 -12.37 -13.56 -2.19
C ARG A 83 -11.01 -13.12 -1.68
N VAL A 84 -10.05 -13.03 -2.58
CA VAL A 84 -8.76 -12.38 -2.31
C VAL A 84 -9.01 -10.88 -2.19
N LEU A 85 -8.56 -10.29 -1.08
CA LEU A 85 -8.59 -8.84 -0.88
C LEU A 85 -7.36 -8.20 -1.54
N PRO A 86 -7.52 -7.01 -2.14
CA PRO A 86 -6.40 -6.29 -2.74
C PRO A 86 -5.42 -5.80 -1.67
N PHE A 87 -4.29 -5.26 -2.12
CA PHE A 87 -3.33 -4.52 -1.30
C PHE A 87 -2.69 -5.29 -0.12
N GLY A 88 -2.73 -6.63 -0.16
CA GLY A 88 -2.10 -7.48 0.84
C GLY A 88 -2.97 -7.84 2.04
N TYR A 89 -4.28 -7.54 2.01
CA TYR A 89 -5.20 -7.86 3.11
C TYR A 89 -5.63 -9.34 3.19
N GLY A 90 -5.05 -10.23 2.39
CA GLY A 90 -5.37 -11.66 2.42
C GLY A 90 -6.72 -11.97 1.77
N HIS A 91 -7.67 -12.50 2.54
CA HIS A 91 -8.98 -12.94 2.04
C HIS A 91 -10.14 -12.36 2.86
N GLY A 92 -11.29 -12.15 2.23
CA GLY A 92 -12.48 -11.59 2.86
C GLY A 92 -13.66 -11.49 1.89
N SER A 93 -14.61 -10.63 2.20
CA SER A 93 -15.84 -10.49 1.41
C SER A 93 -15.66 -9.66 0.13
N GLY A 94 -16.47 -9.91 -0.90
CA GLY A 94 -16.52 -9.07 -2.09
C GLY A 94 -16.96 -7.63 -1.79
N THR A 95 -17.72 -7.44 -0.71
CA THR A 95 -18.02 -6.11 -0.17
C THR A 95 -16.75 -5.38 0.26
N MET A 96 -15.84 -6.09 0.95
CA MET A 96 -14.54 -5.53 1.35
C MET A 96 -13.63 -5.26 0.16
N VAL A 97 -13.62 -6.12 -0.87
CA VAL A 97 -12.88 -5.86 -2.13
C VAL A 97 -13.32 -4.51 -2.72
N THR A 98 -14.63 -4.36 -2.94
CA THR A 98 -15.19 -3.15 -3.56
C THR A 98 -14.90 -1.91 -2.72
N TRP A 99 -15.01 -2.03 -1.39
CA TRP A 99 -14.74 -0.92 -0.48
C TRP A 99 -13.26 -0.50 -0.50
N LEU A 100 -12.33 -1.46 -0.42
CA LEU A 100 -10.89 -1.19 -0.47
C LEU A 100 -10.49 -0.53 -1.78
N GLU A 101 -10.92 -1.07 -2.92
CA GLU A 101 -10.62 -0.51 -4.25
C GLU A 101 -11.16 0.91 -4.40
N LYS A 102 -12.42 1.13 -3.98
CA LYS A 102 -13.05 2.45 -4.05
C LYS A 102 -12.30 3.47 -3.20
N ARG A 103 -11.98 3.13 -1.95
CA ARG A 103 -11.29 4.06 -1.05
C ARG A 103 -9.86 4.35 -1.45
N ALA A 104 -9.10 3.33 -1.87
CA ALA A 104 -7.75 3.52 -2.38
C ALA A 104 -7.73 4.47 -3.59
N LYS A 105 -8.69 4.30 -4.50
CA LYS A 105 -8.84 5.19 -5.67
C LYS A 105 -9.28 6.61 -5.27
N GLU A 106 -10.23 6.75 -4.36
CA GLU A 106 -10.76 8.07 -3.94
C GLU A 106 -9.73 8.88 -3.16
N VAL A 107 -8.97 8.24 -2.27
CA VAL A 107 -8.06 8.92 -1.34
C VAL A 107 -6.66 9.04 -1.91
N PHE A 108 -6.14 7.98 -2.52
CA PHE A 108 -4.74 7.89 -2.94
C PHE A 108 -4.58 7.72 -4.46
N GLN A 109 -5.68 7.76 -5.23
CA GLN A 109 -5.68 7.55 -6.68
C GLN A 109 -5.07 6.20 -7.11
N GLU A 110 -5.07 5.23 -6.20
CA GLU A 110 -4.43 3.93 -6.37
C GLU A 110 -5.37 2.90 -7.00
N SER A 111 -4.82 1.98 -7.80
CA SER A 111 -5.58 0.88 -8.38
C SER A 111 -5.08 -0.50 -7.93
N ALA A 112 -5.99 -1.40 -7.56
CA ALA A 112 -5.64 -2.76 -7.14
C ALA A 112 -4.96 -3.60 -8.24
N ARG A 113 -5.06 -3.18 -9.51
CA ARG A 113 -4.44 -3.88 -10.63
C ARG A 113 -2.94 -3.61 -10.75
N GLU A 114 -2.49 -2.45 -10.27
CA GLU A 114 -1.09 -2.06 -10.30
C GLU A 114 -0.31 -2.71 -9.15
N PHE A 115 -0.99 -2.96 -8.03
CA PHE A 115 -0.41 -3.66 -6.89
C PHE A 115 -0.14 -5.14 -7.18
N GLU A 116 1.13 -5.49 -7.39
CA GLU A 116 1.60 -6.87 -7.27
C GLU A 116 1.89 -7.20 -5.79
N PRO A 117 1.29 -8.25 -5.20
CA PRO A 117 1.60 -8.68 -3.85
C PRO A 117 3.11 -8.89 -3.65
N MET A 118 3.66 -8.33 -2.57
CA MET A 118 5.10 -8.37 -2.31
C MET A 118 5.64 -9.81 -2.26
N GLU A 119 4.85 -10.77 -1.77
CA GLU A 119 5.20 -12.19 -1.81
C GLU A 119 5.52 -12.68 -3.24
N GLN A 120 4.72 -12.28 -4.22
CA GLN A 120 4.97 -12.64 -5.63
C GLN A 120 6.21 -11.94 -6.17
N VAL A 121 6.43 -10.66 -5.81
CA VAL A 121 7.65 -9.92 -6.20
C VAL A 121 8.90 -10.60 -5.65
N LEU A 122 8.89 -10.98 -4.37
CA LEU A 122 9.99 -11.67 -3.70
C LEU A 122 10.23 -13.06 -4.31
N GLN A 123 9.16 -13.83 -4.58
CA GLN A 123 9.28 -15.13 -5.24
C GLN A 123 9.89 -15.03 -6.64
N LYS A 124 9.47 -14.04 -7.44
CA LYS A 124 10.05 -13.77 -8.77
C LYS A 124 11.54 -13.42 -8.66
N ARG A 125 11.91 -12.55 -7.72
CA ARG A 125 13.31 -12.17 -7.45
C ARG A 125 14.15 -13.37 -7.03
N ALA A 126 13.66 -14.20 -6.12
CA ALA A 126 14.34 -15.42 -5.67
C ALA A 126 14.55 -16.41 -6.83
N LYS A 127 13.50 -16.68 -7.61
CA LYS A 127 13.58 -17.58 -8.78
C LYS A 127 14.54 -17.05 -9.85
N LYS A 128 14.57 -15.74 -10.09
CA LYS A 128 15.52 -15.10 -11.00
C LYS A 128 16.96 -15.26 -10.51
N SER A 129 17.20 -15.06 -9.22
CA SER A 129 18.53 -15.23 -8.61
C SER A 129 19.04 -16.66 -8.78
N LEU A 130 18.20 -17.67 -8.49
CA LEU A 130 18.55 -19.09 -8.64
C LEU A 130 18.88 -19.45 -10.09
N ARG A 131 18.06 -19.00 -11.04
CA ARG A 131 18.31 -19.21 -12.48
C ARG A 131 19.61 -18.57 -12.95
N SER A 132 19.97 -17.41 -12.39
CA SER A 132 21.21 -16.72 -12.74
C SER A 132 22.45 -17.42 -12.21
N SER A 133 22.36 -18.13 -11.07
CA SER A 133 23.48 -18.92 -10.53
C SER A 133 23.72 -20.23 -11.29
N GLU A 134 22.69 -20.82 -11.89
CA GLU A 134 22.81 -22.08 -12.66
C GLU A 134 23.44 -21.91 -14.05
N PHE A 135 23.49 -20.69 -14.57
CA PHE A 135 24.02 -20.37 -15.92
C PHE A 135 25.50 -19.95 -15.92
N VAL A 136 26.17 -19.95 -14.77
CA VAL A 136 27.59 -19.54 -14.61
C VAL A 136 28.52 -20.76 -14.40
N GLN A 137 28.09 -21.95 -14.82
CA GLN A 137 28.92 -23.17 -14.94
C GLN A 137 29.06 -23.55 -16.41
#